data_AF-A0AAU9INZ6-F1
#
_entry.id   AF-A0AAU9INZ6-F1
#
_cell.length_a   1.000
_cell.length_b   1.000
_cell.length_c   1.000
_cell.angle_alpha   90.00
_cell.angle_beta   90.00
_cell.angle_gamma   90.00
#
_symmetry.space_group_name_H-M   'P 1'
#
loop_
_entity.id
_entity.type
_entity.pdbx_description
1 polymer ?
#
loop_
_entity_poly.entity_id
_entity_poly.type
_entity_poly.pdbx_seq_one_letter_code
_entity_poly.pdbx_strand_id
1 'polypeptide(L)'
;MFSGRCFKENCYNKLAGKCECEGNILFCIEHAPEHFQKSNSKRHQWLSSYIKPADEIKQPIIEKLTELKKDIKGYRNEVIAEASEVIKNLKIAFGKYLDQINHIEKRCTKIIEGLMSGEQFLDVSAEDDMESVLKLNAQRAQLRMAEWGAKQCYLDYREINEVISRTYENPFNPFRKAIEDTIESNELSFFRHNSQNFTTINLDSFQVTSTITLPVQENIHGYTQSCILPDKSYFYFGNATINSGLTFTVDKNKTVRLLQKAKQGCYIDAAFYKNFMYLIGGSTNMAERYDFAKNSWESIAPVPQGLNFSYSCSALLKDSILIAGYYLNKMICYSISQNNYKDVPNLVLNANCHKFMMRGNNRIYLVEKGNRIMESAENDYSSWTQVGDCGIANGGTLQSSIVRYKGSLYSIHYDSQLWKFDLASKQISQVKNV
;
A
#
# COMPACT_ATOMS: atom_id res chain seq x y z
N MET A 1 -5.96 33.92 -0.65
CA MET A 1 -5.04 33.90 0.52
C MET A 1 -4.99 35.32 1.07
N PHE A 2 -5.47 35.54 2.30
CA PHE A 2 -5.32 36.84 2.96
C PHE A 2 -3.85 37.02 3.32
N SER A 3 -3.21 38.07 2.84
CA SER A 3 -1.77 38.31 2.99
C SER A 3 -1.33 38.62 4.43
N GLY A 4 -2.24 38.62 5.41
CA GLY A 4 -1.94 38.91 6.82
C GLY A 4 -1.32 40.29 7.05
N ARG A 5 -1.38 41.19 6.07
CA ARG A 5 -0.76 42.52 6.09
C ARG A 5 -1.83 43.62 6.05
N CYS A 6 -1.44 44.80 6.52
CA CYS A 6 -2.25 46.00 6.37
C CYS A 6 -2.52 46.27 4.89
N PHE A 7 -3.68 46.84 4.55
CA PHE A 7 -4.07 47.14 3.17
C PHE A 7 -3.16 48.17 2.48
N LYS A 8 -2.44 48.96 3.27
CA LYS A 8 -1.43 49.90 2.78
C LYS A 8 -0.21 49.12 2.32
N GLU A 9 0.16 49.28 1.05
CA GLU A 9 1.39 48.71 0.50
C GLU A 9 2.60 49.14 1.34
N ASN A 10 3.53 48.21 1.57
CA ASN A 10 4.74 48.42 2.37
C ASN A 10 4.52 48.80 3.85
N CYS A 11 3.31 48.62 4.38
CA CYS A 11 3.07 48.74 5.81
C CYS A 11 3.47 47.44 6.55
N TYR A 12 4.39 47.58 7.52
CA TYR A 12 4.87 46.49 8.37
C TYR A 12 4.33 46.58 9.81
N ASN A 13 3.44 47.54 10.09
CA ASN A 13 2.87 47.73 11.41
C ASN A 13 1.94 46.57 11.78
N LYS A 14 1.89 46.27 13.08
CA LYS A 14 1.00 45.25 13.63
C LYS A 14 -0.46 45.60 13.30
N LEU A 15 -1.21 44.59 12.87
CA LEU A 15 -2.63 44.76 12.61
C LEU A 15 -3.37 45.23 13.87
N ALA A 16 -4.42 46.01 13.70
CA ALA A 16 -5.27 46.46 14.80
C ALA A 16 -6.71 45.97 14.60
N GLY A 17 -7.16 45.91 13.35
CA GLY A 17 -8.52 45.54 13.03
C GLY A 17 -8.68 44.94 11.64
N LYS A 18 -9.88 44.40 11.45
CA LYS A 18 -10.44 43.97 10.18
C LYS A 18 -11.75 44.76 9.97
N CYS A 19 -12.00 45.23 8.75
CA CYS A 19 -13.29 45.77 8.34
C CYS A 19 -13.84 45.03 7.13
N GLU A 20 -15.16 44.81 7.11
CA GLU A 20 -15.83 44.01 6.07
C GLU A 20 -16.38 44.84 4.90
N CYS A 21 -16.21 46.16 4.94
CA CYS A 21 -16.82 47.09 3.96
C CYS A 21 -16.33 46.89 2.51
N GLU A 22 -15.17 46.27 2.30
CA GLU A 22 -14.58 46.01 0.98
C GLU A 22 -13.89 44.64 0.91
N GLY A 23 -14.60 43.59 1.34
CA GLY A 23 -14.09 42.22 1.19
C GLY A 23 -12.98 41.87 2.20
N ASN A 24 -13.14 42.30 3.45
CA ASN A 24 -12.27 41.96 4.59
C ASN A 24 -10.89 42.63 4.55
N ILE A 25 -10.88 43.96 4.64
CA ILE A 25 -9.67 44.78 4.73
C ILE A 25 -9.05 44.63 6.12
N LEU A 26 -7.75 44.32 6.18
CA LEU A 26 -6.94 44.35 7.39
C LEU A 26 -6.18 45.67 7.46
N PHE A 27 -6.12 46.29 8.63
CA PHE A 27 -5.41 47.57 8.82
C PHE A 27 -4.70 47.62 10.17
N CYS A 28 -3.59 48.39 10.23
CA CYS A 28 -2.98 48.80 11.50
C CYS A 28 -3.66 50.07 12.03
N ILE A 29 -3.39 50.43 13.30
CA ILE A 29 -4.04 51.58 13.94
C ILE A 29 -3.75 52.90 13.20
N GLU A 30 -2.57 53.03 12.63
CA GLU A 30 -2.13 54.24 11.90
C GLU A 30 -2.86 54.43 10.57
N HIS A 31 -3.23 53.35 9.89
CA HIS A 31 -3.93 53.40 8.60
C HIS A 31 -5.46 53.25 8.73
N ALA A 32 -5.98 53.08 9.94
CA ALA A 32 -7.43 53.03 10.18
C ALA A 32 -8.14 54.32 9.70
N PRO A 33 -7.64 55.54 9.98
CA PRO A 33 -8.27 56.77 9.50
C PRO A 33 -8.31 56.85 7.97
N GLU A 34 -7.21 56.49 7.28
CA GLU A 34 -7.14 56.47 5.81
C GLU A 34 -8.20 55.54 5.23
N HIS A 35 -8.36 54.35 5.82
CA HIS A 35 -9.38 53.40 5.40
C HIS A 35 -10.81 53.95 5.57
N PHE A 36 -11.12 54.50 6.75
CA PHE A 36 -12.46 55.02 7.03
C PHE A 36 -12.80 56.20 6.14
N GLN A 37 -11.85 57.10 5.89
CA GLN A 37 -12.03 58.26 5.00
C GLN A 37 -12.26 57.85 3.54
N LYS A 38 -11.52 56.86 3.04
CA LYS A 38 -11.60 56.41 1.64
C LYS A 38 -12.98 55.84 1.29
N SER A 39 -13.69 55.31 2.27
CA SER A 39 -15.01 54.67 2.06
C SER A 39 -16.07 55.28 3.00
N ASN A 40 -16.09 56.61 3.15
CA ASN A 40 -17.02 57.33 4.03
C ASN A 40 -18.52 57.06 3.77
N SER A 41 -18.90 56.60 2.57
CA SER A 41 -20.28 56.25 2.24
C SER A 41 -20.69 54.82 2.65
N LYS A 42 -19.74 53.99 3.09
CA LYS A 42 -19.98 52.60 3.47
C LYS A 42 -20.08 52.45 4.99
N ARG A 43 -20.89 51.48 5.44
CA ARG A 43 -20.92 51.11 6.85
C ARG A 43 -19.67 50.32 7.20
N HIS A 44 -18.89 50.86 8.14
CA HIS A 44 -17.69 50.21 8.66
C HIS A 44 -18.03 49.42 9.92
N GLN A 45 -17.85 48.11 9.87
CA GLN A 45 -17.88 47.27 11.07
C GLN A 45 -16.44 46.97 11.47
N TRP A 46 -15.98 47.60 12.56
CA TRP A 46 -14.65 47.33 13.12
C TRP A 46 -14.71 46.01 13.89
N LEU A 47 -13.92 45.03 13.46
CA LEU A 47 -13.63 43.82 14.22
C LEU A 47 -12.17 43.87 14.67
N SER A 48 -11.90 43.77 15.97
CA SER A 48 -10.51 43.68 16.46
C SER A 48 -9.83 42.46 15.85
N SER A 49 -8.65 42.64 15.25
CA SER A 49 -7.88 41.51 14.69
C SER A 49 -7.19 40.69 15.78
N TYR A 50 -7.20 41.19 17.02
CA TYR A 50 -6.66 40.52 18.20
C TYR A 50 -7.77 40.40 19.23
N ILE A 51 -8.35 39.21 19.32
CA ILE A 51 -9.07 38.80 20.52
C ILE A 51 -8.00 38.27 21.46
N LYS A 52 -7.73 38.96 22.57
CA LYS A 52 -7.02 38.35 23.69
C LYS A 52 -8.00 37.29 24.21
N PRO A 53 -7.75 35.98 23.99
CA PRO A 53 -8.71 34.97 24.43
C PRO A 53 -8.87 35.11 25.95
N ALA A 54 -10.10 34.93 26.45
CA ALA A 54 -10.31 34.81 27.89
C ALA A 54 -9.45 33.66 28.43
N ASP A 55 -9.00 33.74 29.68
CA ASP A 55 -8.10 32.73 30.24
C ASP A 55 -8.77 31.34 30.29
N GLU A 56 -10.10 31.31 30.41
CA GLU A 56 -10.97 30.13 30.28
C GLU A 56 -10.84 29.41 28.94
N ILE A 57 -10.55 30.14 27.85
CA ILE A 57 -10.35 29.58 26.49
C ILE A 57 -8.86 29.24 26.27
N LYS A 58 -7.94 30.02 26.85
CA LYS A 58 -6.50 29.78 26.70
C LYS A 58 -6.07 28.47 27.34
N GLN A 59 -6.55 28.20 28.55
CA GLN A 59 -6.05 27.10 29.36
C GLN A 59 -6.27 25.73 28.69
N PRO A 60 -7.47 25.40 28.15
CA PRO A 60 -7.67 24.14 27.41
C PRO A 60 -6.82 24.03 26.14
N ILE A 61 -6.58 25.14 25.43
CA ILE A 61 -5.73 25.15 24.23
C ILE A 61 -4.27 24.89 24.62
N ILE A 62 -3.78 25.53 25.68
CA ILE A 62 -2.41 25.33 26.21
C ILE A 62 -2.23 23.88 26.65
N GLU A 63 -3.21 23.32 27.37
CA GLU A 63 -3.19 21.92 27.81
C GLU A 63 -3.14 20.97 26.60
N LYS A 64 -4.00 21.19 25.60
CA LYS A 64 -4.02 20.35 24.38
C LYS A 64 -2.72 20.45 23.58
N LEU A 65 -2.15 21.65 23.44
CA LEU A 65 -0.87 21.84 22.76
C LEU A 65 0.29 21.23 23.56
N THR A 66 0.21 21.23 24.89
CA THR A 66 1.21 20.62 25.77
C THR A 66 1.16 19.10 25.68
N GLU A 67 -0.04 18.52 25.66
CA GLU A 67 -0.27 17.08 25.39
C GLU A 67 0.29 16.71 24.01
N LEU A 68 -0.09 17.44 22.96
CA LEU A 68 0.42 17.18 21.60
C LEU A 68 1.95 17.27 21.52
N LYS A 69 2.55 18.25 22.20
CA LYS A 69 4.02 18.39 22.29
C LYS A 69 4.66 17.20 23.01
N LYS A 70 4.01 16.65 24.04
CA LYS A 70 4.46 15.44 24.74
C LYS A 70 4.40 14.22 23.81
N ASP A 71 3.31 14.06 23.07
CA ASP A 71 3.13 12.96 22.13
C ASP A 71 4.16 13.01 20.99
N ILE A 72 4.39 14.19 20.40
CA ILE A 72 5.42 14.40 19.37
C ILE A 72 6.81 14.01 19.90
N LYS A 73 7.13 14.34 21.16
CA LYS A 73 8.38 13.91 21.79
C LYS A 73 8.43 12.39 21.98
N GLY A 74 7.32 11.76 22.36
CA GLY A 74 7.19 10.31 22.45
C GLY A 74 7.50 9.64 21.11
N TYR A 75 6.80 10.03 20.04
CA TYR A 75 7.01 9.50 18.70
C TYR A 75 8.44 9.74 18.20
N ARG A 76 9.03 10.91 18.46
CA ARG A 76 10.43 11.18 18.12
C ARG A 76 11.37 10.18 18.80
N ASN A 77 11.16 9.89 20.07
CA ASN A 77 12.01 8.96 20.82
C ASN A 77 11.84 7.52 20.32
N GLU A 78 10.61 7.09 20.01
CA GLU A 78 10.33 5.78 19.42
C GLU A 78 11.05 5.61 18.07
N VAL A 79 10.95 6.60 17.18
CA VAL A 79 11.64 6.58 15.88
C VAL A 79 13.15 6.50 16.06
N ILE A 80 13.73 7.25 16.99
CA ILE A 80 15.17 7.19 17.29
C ILE A 80 15.57 5.80 17.82
N ALA A 81 14.75 5.20 18.68
CA ALA A 81 15.01 3.87 19.24
C ALA A 81 14.95 2.79 18.15
N GLU A 82 13.90 2.80 17.30
CA GLU A 82 13.77 1.87 16.17
C GLU A 82 14.95 2.00 15.19
N ALA A 83 15.31 3.24 14.81
CA ALA A 83 16.44 3.49 13.92
C ALA A 83 17.76 2.97 14.51
N SER A 84 17.98 3.17 15.82
CA SER A 84 19.17 2.70 16.51
C SER A 84 19.27 1.17 16.52
N GLU A 85 18.15 0.47 16.72
CA GLU A 85 18.11 -0.99 16.69
C GLU A 85 18.36 -1.54 15.27
N VAL A 86 17.82 -0.90 14.23
CA VAL A 86 18.13 -1.24 12.83
C VAL A 86 19.62 -1.08 12.54
N ILE A 87 20.21 0.05 12.92
CA ILE A 87 21.66 0.31 12.74
C ILE A 87 22.50 -0.76 13.45
N LYS A 88 22.13 -1.13 14.68
CA LYS A 88 22.81 -2.17 15.45
C LYS A 88 22.73 -3.53 14.75
N ASN A 89 21.56 -3.93 14.28
CA ASN A 89 21.37 -5.20 13.58
C ASN A 89 22.14 -5.25 12.25
N LEU A 90 22.16 -4.14 11.50
CA LEU A 90 22.99 -4.03 10.30
C LEU A 90 24.49 -4.16 10.63
N LYS A 91 24.98 -3.51 11.69
CA LYS A 91 26.38 -3.65 12.12
C LYS A 91 26.74 -5.10 12.47
N ILE A 92 25.86 -5.81 13.17
CA ILE A 92 26.07 -7.23 13.51
C ILE A 92 26.12 -8.08 12.24
N ALA A 93 25.18 -7.87 11.31
CA ALA A 93 25.15 -8.61 10.05
C ALA A 93 26.43 -8.37 9.23
N PHE A 94 26.79 -7.11 8.97
CA PHE A 94 28.00 -6.76 8.23
C PHE A 94 29.28 -7.24 8.91
N GLY A 95 29.35 -7.22 10.24
CA GLY A 95 30.48 -7.79 10.99
C GLY A 95 30.70 -9.27 10.67
N LYS A 96 29.63 -10.08 10.70
CA LYS A 96 29.71 -11.52 10.36
C LYS A 96 30.17 -11.75 8.92
N TYR A 97 29.70 -10.94 7.97
CA TYR A 97 30.13 -11.06 6.58
C TYR A 97 31.59 -10.67 6.39
N LEU A 98 32.03 -9.61 7.04
CA LEU A 98 33.42 -9.18 6.98
C LEU A 98 34.34 -10.27 7.56
N ASP A 99 33.94 -10.91 8.67
CA ASP A 99 34.67 -12.04 9.23
C ASP A 99 34.77 -13.24 8.26
N GLN A 100 33.69 -13.54 7.53
CA GLN A 100 33.69 -14.59 6.50
C GLN A 100 34.61 -14.24 5.32
N ILE A 101 34.55 -13.00 4.82
CA ILE A 101 35.43 -12.53 3.73
C ILE A 101 36.89 -12.61 4.16
N ASN A 102 37.23 -12.11 5.36
CA ASN A 102 38.58 -12.19 5.91
C ASN A 102 39.06 -13.63 6.08
N HIS A 103 38.16 -14.56 6.45
CA HIS A 103 38.48 -15.98 6.55
C HIS A 103 38.81 -16.59 5.18
N ILE A 104 38.02 -16.27 4.15
CA ILE A 104 38.25 -16.72 2.78
C ILE A 104 39.56 -16.13 2.26
N GLU A 105 39.80 -14.84 2.44
CA GLU A 105 41.04 -14.16 2.05
C GLU A 105 42.25 -14.83 2.70
N LYS A 106 42.24 -15.02 4.03
CA LYS A 106 43.34 -15.68 4.76
C LYS A 106 43.61 -17.09 4.24
N ARG A 107 42.57 -17.83 3.83
CA ARG A 107 42.70 -19.17 3.25
C ARG A 107 43.35 -19.11 1.86
N CYS A 108 42.93 -18.16 1.02
CA CYS A 108 43.55 -17.93 -0.29
C CYS A 108 45.02 -17.52 -0.16
N THR A 109 45.36 -16.62 0.77
CA THR A 109 46.74 -16.20 1.02
C THR A 109 47.63 -17.38 1.39
N LYS A 110 47.18 -18.26 2.29
CA LYS A 110 47.92 -19.48 2.66
C LYS A 110 48.16 -20.42 1.46
N ILE A 111 47.19 -20.54 0.56
CA ILE A 111 47.33 -21.36 -0.65
C ILE A 111 48.40 -20.73 -1.55
N ILE A 112 48.37 -19.40 -1.75
CA ILE A 112 49.35 -18.68 -2.57
C ILE A 112 50.77 -18.81 -1.97
N GLU A 113 50.92 -18.62 -0.66
CA GLU A 113 52.20 -18.76 0.03
C GLU A 113 52.78 -20.20 -0.10
N GLY A 114 51.92 -21.22 -0.01
CA GLY A 114 52.32 -22.62 -0.22
C GLY A 114 52.79 -22.91 -1.66
N LEU A 115 52.15 -22.28 -2.66
CA LEU A 115 52.57 -22.38 -4.05
C LEU A 115 53.89 -21.64 -4.32
N MET A 116 54.07 -20.46 -3.72
CA MET A 116 55.25 -19.62 -3.93
C MET A 116 56.51 -20.14 -3.24
N SER A 117 56.37 -20.81 -2.10
CA SER A 117 57.50 -21.37 -1.33
C SER A 117 58.10 -22.64 -1.95
N GLY A 118 57.47 -23.22 -2.98
CA GLY A 118 57.89 -24.48 -3.57
C GLY A 118 57.62 -25.71 -2.70
N GLU A 119 56.97 -25.55 -1.54
CA GLU A 119 56.55 -26.67 -0.68
C GLU A 119 55.33 -27.43 -1.25
N GLN A 120 54.66 -26.89 -2.27
CA GLN A 120 53.55 -27.55 -2.97
C GLN A 120 53.85 -27.68 -4.46
N PHE A 121 54.35 -28.84 -4.89
CA PHE A 121 54.41 -29.20 -6.30
C PHE A 121 53.01 -29.61 -6.80
N LEU A 122 52.47 -28.86 -7.75
CA LEU A 122 51.52 -29.40 -8.72
C LEU A 122 52.34 -30.27 -9.68
N ASP A 123 52.64 -31.51 -9.28
CA ASP A 123 53.18 -32.49 -10.21
C ASP A 123 52.05 -32.93 -11.15
N VAL A 124 51.98 -32.30 -12.32
CA VAL A 124 50.98 -32.58 -13.36
C VAL A 124 51.37 -33.82 -14.18
N SER A 125 52.53 -34.44 -13.90
CA SER A 125 53.03 -35.63 -14.60
C SER A 125 52.74 -36.95 -13.87
N ALA A 126 52.20 -36.89 -12.65
CA ALA A 126 51.82 -38.05 -11.87
C ALA A 126 50.40 -38.56 -12.22
N GLU A 127 50.17 -38.99 -13.46
CA GLU A 127 48.97 -39.78 -13.77
C GLU A 127 49.06 -41.20 -13.18
N ASP A 128 50.25 -41.67 -12.79
CA ASP A 128 50.49 -43.02 -12.27
C ASP A 128 50.57 -43.13 -10.73
N ASP A 129 50.60 -42.02 -9.98
CA ASP A 129 50.62 -42.05 -8.49
C ASP A 129 49.29 -41.56 -7.89
N MET A 130 48.54 -42.51 -7.32
CA MET A 130 47.23 -42.31 -6.73
C MET A 130 47.24 -41.33 -5.55
N GLU A 131 48.34 -41.25 -4.79
CA GLU A 131 48.43 -40.34 -3.65
C GLU A 131 48.56 -38.87 -4.11
N SER A 132 49.33 -38.64 -5.16
CA SER A 132 49.47 -37.33 -5.81
C SER A 132 48.15 -36.84 -6.40
N VAL A 133 47.38 -37.71 -7.06
CA VAL A 133 46.04 -37.41 -7.59
C VAL A 133 45.06 -37.03 -6.45
N LEU A 134 45.10 -37.72 -5.32
CA LEU A 134 44.26 -37.42 -4.15
C LEU A 134 44.59 -36.05 -3.55
N LYS A 135 45.89 -35.70 -3.42
CA LYS A 135 46.32 -34.36 -2.94
C LYS A 135 45.87 -33.25 -3.89
N LEU A 136 46.01 -33.45 -5.20
CA LEU A 136 45.57 -32.50 -6.22
C LEU A 136 44.05 -32.28 -6.18
N ASN A 137 43.28 -33.36 -6.01
CA ASN A 137 41.83 -33.30 -5.89
C ASN A 137 41.38 -32.61 -4.60
N ALA A 138 42.09 -32.83 -3.49
CA ALA A 138 41.84 -32.12 -2.24
C ALA A 138 42.09 -30.61 -2.40
N GLN A 139 43.19 -30.21 -3.04
CA GLN A 139 43.48 -28.79 -3.32
C GLN A 139 42.43 -28.16 -4.25
N ARG A 140 42.05 -28.86 -5.34
CA ARG A 140 40.97 -28.42 -6.23
C ARG A 140 39.64 -28.27 -5.50
N ALA A 141 39.32 -29.18 -4.57
CA ALA A 141 38.14 -29.06 -3.73
C ALA A 141 38.21 -27.85 -2.80
N GLN A 142 39.37 -27.57 -2.20
CA GLN A 142 39.56 -26.37 -1.37
C GLN A 142 39.41 -25.07 -2.16
N LEU A 143 39.93 -25.00 -3.39
CA LEU A 143 39.75 -23.88 -4.31
C LEU A 143 38.28 -23.69 -4.69
N ARG A 144 37.58 -24.76 -5.07
CA ARG A 144 36.14 -24.71 -5.38
C ARG A 144 35.30 -24.26 -4.18
N MET A 145 35.65 -24.69 -2.97
CA MET A 145 34.98 -24.25 -1.75
C MET A 145 35.20 -22.75 -1.48
N ALA A 146 36.41 -22.24 -1.70
CA ALA A 146 36.71 -20.81 -1.55
C ALA A 146 35.97 -19.96 -2.60
N GLU A 147 35.95 -20.41 -3.87
CA GLU A 147 35.20 -19.76 -4.95
C GLU A 147 33.70 -19.74 -4.67
N TRP A 148 33.13 -20.87 -4.23
CA TRP A 148 31.74 -20.97 -3.84
C TRP A 148 31.41 -20.04 -2.65
N GLY A 149 32.26 -20.02 -1.62
CA GLY A 149 32.10 -19.13 -0.47
C GLY A 149 32.12 -17.64 -0.84
N ALA A 150 33.04 -17.23 -1.73
CA ALA A 150 33.11 -15.86 -2.23
C ALA A 150 31.86 -15.48 -3.03
N LYS A 151 31.38 -16.38 -3.89
CA LYS A 151 30.15 -16.18 -4.68
C LYS A 151 28.91 -16.05 -3.79
N GLN A 152 28.82 -16.85 -2.72
CA GLN A 152 27.72 -16.76 -1.77
C GLN A 152 27.76 -15.44 -0.99
N CYS A 153 28.93 -15.01 -0.51
CA CYS A 153 29.09 -13.71 0.16
C CYS A 153 28.66 -12.54 -0.73
N TYR A 154 28.93 -12.60 -2.04
CA TYR A 154 28.50 -11.57 -2.99
C TYR A 154 26.97 -11.55 -3.20
N LEU A 155 26.33 -12.72 -3.28
CA LEU A 155 24.87 -12.83 -3.41
C LEU A 155 24.16 -12.28 -2.17
N ASP A 156 24.64 -12.69 -0.98
CA ASP A 156 24.13 -12.22 0.30
C ASP A 156 24.31 -10.70 0.46
N TYR A 157 25.48 -10.16 0.08
CA TYR A 157 25.72 -8.72 0.03
C TYR A 157 24.71 -8.02 -0.87
N ARG A 158 24.42 -8.56 -2.06
CA ARG A 158 23.45 -7.97 -2.99
C ARG A 158 22.04 -7.95 -2.40
N GLU A 159 21.63 -9.02 -1.74
CA GLU A 159 20.33 -9.10 -1.06
C GLU A 159 20.22 -8.07 0.08
N ILE A 160 21.26 -7.94 0.89
CA ILE A 160 21.34 -6.91 1.94
C ILE A 160 21.31 -5.51 1.32
N ASN A 161 22.04 -5.29 0.22
CA ASN A 161 22.06 -3.99 -0.44
C ASN A 161 20.71 -3.66 -1.10
N GLU A 162 19.96 -4.65 -1.56
CA GLU A 162 18.56 -4.50 -2.00
C GLU A 162 17.65 -4.16 -0.81
N VAL A 163 17.80 -4.82 0.34
CA VAL A 163 17.04 -4.50 1.57
C VAL A 163 17.36 -3.07 2.04
N ILE A 164 18.65 -2.70 2.06
CA ILE A 164 19.13 -1.37 2.41
C ILE A 164 18.60 -0.34 1.40
N SER A 165 18.69 -0.57 0.10
CA SER A 165 18.18 0.34 -0.93
C SER A 165 16.67 0.53 -0.82
N ARG A 166 15.91 -0.55 -0.58
CA ARG A 166 14.47 -0.47 -0.25
C ARG A 166 14.17 0.29 1.05
N THR A 167 15.13 0.35 1.98
CA THR A 167 15.02 1.11 3.23
C THR A 167 15.44 2.57 3.05
N TYR A 168 16.43 2.85 2.19
CA TYR A 168 16.99 4.18 1.91
C TYR A 168 16.21 4.97 0.87
N GLU A 169 15.48 4.31 -0.04
CA GLU A 169 14.59 5.00 -0.98
C GLU A 169 13.38 5.63 -0.30
N ASN A 170 13.12 5.39 1.01
CA ASN A 170 12.18 6.24 1.73
C ASN A 170 12.24 6.27 3.28
N PRO A 171 13.27 6.85 3.91
CA PRO A 171 13.27 7.07 5.35
C PRO A 171 12.39 8.27 5.79
N PHE A 172 11.87 9.08 4.86
CA PHE A 172 11.09 10.29 5.13
C PHE A 172 9.78 10.39 4.35
N ASN A 173 9.06 9.29 4.15
CA ASN A 173 7.66 9.36 3.78
C ASN A 173 6.77 9.23 5.03
N PRO A 174 6.46 10.35 5.74
CA PRO A 174 5.49 10.35 6.83
C PRO A 174 4.06 9.98 6.35
N PHE A 175 3.84 9.66 5.07
CA PHE A 175 2.61 9.04 4.60
C PHE A 175 2.61 7.53 4.88
N ARG A 176 2.67 7.18 6.17
CA ARG A 176 2.24 5.90 6.74
C ARG A 176 0.72 5.65 6.59
N LYS A 177 0.04 6.46 5.76
CA LYS A 177 -1.36 6.33 5.36
C LYS A 177 -1.55 5.58 4.03
N ALA A 178 -0.48 5.03 3.45
CA ALA A 178 -0.55 4.13 2.29
C ALA A 178 -0.83 2.66 2.66
N ILE A 179 -1.26 2.41 3.91
CA ILE A 179 -1.78 1.10 4.35
C ILE A 179 -3.31 1.18 4.48
N GLU A 180 -3.99 2.19 3.96
CA GLU A 180 -5.44 2.09 3.74
C GLU A 180 -5.64 1.69 2.28
N ASP A 181 -5.92 0.40 2.00
CA ASP A 181 -6.38 -0.04 0.66
C ASP A 181 -7.61 0.76 0.22
N THR A 182 -8.31 1.35 1.19
CA THR A 182 -9.44 2.23 0.96
C THR A 182 -9.00 3.68 0.94
N ILE A 183 -8.75 4.20 -0.26
CA ILE A 183 -8.45 5.61 -0.49
C ILE A 183 -9.68 6.45 -0.12
N GLU A 184 -9.47 7.47 0.73
CA GLU A 184 -10.49 8.48 1.00
C GLU A 184 -10.72 9.33 -0.26
N SER A 185 -11.92 9.25 -0.82
CA SER A 185 -12.31 9.97 -2.03
C SER A 185 -13.81 10.22 -2.02
N ASN A 186 -14.22 11.40 -2.46
CA ASN A 186 -15.63 11.69 -2.73
C ASN A 186 -16.05 11.26 -4.15
N GLU A 187 -15.17 10.57 -4.88
CA GLU A 187 -15.43 10.03 -6.21
C GLU A 187 -15.21 8.53 -6.24
N LEU A 188 -16.13 7.82 -6.91
CA LEU A 188 -16.05 6.40 -7.20
C LEU A 188 -16.11 6.20 -8.72
N SER A 189 -15.01 5.73 -9.31
CA SER A 189 -14.96 5.40 -10.74
C SER A 189 -14.93 3.89 -10.99
N PHE A 190 -15.54 3.47 -12.11
CA PHE A 190 -15.64 2.06 -12.52
C PHE A 190 -16.00 1.95 -14.00
N PHE A 191 -15.71 0.81 -14.62
CA PHE A 191 -16.25 0.49 -15.95
C PHE A 191 -17.65 -0.09 -15.82
N ARG A 192 -18.59 0.32 -16.69
CA ARG A 192 -19.90 -0.35 -16.82
C ARG A 192 -19.74 -1.78 -17.31
N HIS A 193 -20.62 -2.67 -16.86
CA HIS A 193 -20.57 -4.08 -17.18
C HIS A 193 -20.61 -4.30 -18.70
N ASN A 194 -19.66 -5.09 -19.20
CA ASN A 194 -19.49 -5.41 -20.62
C ASN A 194 -19.44 -4.16 -21.51
N SER A 195 -18.64 -3.17 -21.10
CA SER A 195 -18.53 -1.88 -21.80
C SER A 195 -17.13 -1.29 -21.69
N GLN A 196 -16.80 -0.36 -22.60
CA GLN A 196 -15.64 0.52 -22.51
C GLN A 196 -15.94 1.83 -21.76
N ASN A 197 -17.17 1.98 -21.25
CA ASN A 197 -17.63 3.19 -20.60
C ASN A 197 -17.16 3.26 -19.14
N PHE A 198 -16.24 4.18 -18.88
CA PHE A 198 -15.74 4.52 -17.56
C PHE A 198 -16.64 5.59 -16.93
N THR A 199 -17.34 5.21 -15.87
CA THR A 199 -18.30 6.04 -15.14
C THR A 199 -17.68 6.53 -13.84
N THR A 200 -17.96 7.78 -13.45
CA THR A 200 -17.60 8.34 -12.14
C THR A 200 -18.85 8.85 -11.44
N ILE A 201 -18.99 8.50 -10.15
CA ILE A 201 -20.05 8.99 -9.28
C ILE A 201 -19.42 9.92 -8.24
N ASN A 202 -20.04 11.07 -8.00
CA ASN A 202 -19.74 11.92 -6.86
C ASN A 202 -20.53 11.46 -5.64
N LEU A 203 -19.85 11.10 -4.56
CA LEU A 203 -20.43 10.53 -3.33
C LEU A 203 -21.05 11.59 -2.39
N ASP A 204 -20.93 12.89 -2.70
CA ASP A 204 -21.69 13.93 -2.00
C ASP A 204 -23.12 14.04 -2.52
N SER A 205 -23.28 14.01 -3.83
CA SER A 205 -24.58 14.17 -4.52
C SER A 205 -25.19 12.83 -4.96
N PHE A 206 -24.41 11.76 -4.88
CA PHE A 206 -24.67 10.45 -5.48
C PHE A 206 -25.01 10.52 -6.98
N GLN A 207 -24.62 11.60 -7.68
CA GLN A 207 -24.86 11.74 -9.12
C GLN A 207 -23.69 11.22 -9.95
N VAL A 208 -24.00 10.70 -11.14
CA VAL A 208 -22.99 10.40 -12.15
C VAL A 208 -22.45 11.72 -12.67
N THR A 209 -21.16 11.98 -12.46
CA THR A 209 -20.51 13.23 -12.90
C THR A 209 -19.88 13.10 -14.27
N SER A 210 -19.49 11.89 -14.68
CA SER A 210 -18.91 11.63 -15.99
C SER A 210 -19.17 10.19 -16.43
N THR A 211 -19.44 10.01 -17.72
CA THR A 211 -19.32 8.72 -18.41
C THR A 211 -18.56 8.96 -19.69
N ILE A 212 -17.42 8.29 -19.86
CA ILE A 212 -16.57 8.45 -21.04
C ILE A 212 -16.19 7.08 -21.58
N THR A 213 -16.07 6.98 -22.90
CA THR A 213 -15.57 5.77 -23.55
C THR A 213 -14.05 5.82 -23.59
N LEU A 214 -13.39 4.86 -22.94
CA LEU A 214 -11.94 4.78 -22.92
C LEU A 214 -11.42 3.87 -24.05
N PRO A 215 -10.23 4.16 -24.62
CA PRO A 215 -9.67 3.40 -25.74
C PRO A 215 -9.03 2.08 -25.26
N VAL A 216 -9.78 1.27 -24.51
CA VAL A 216 -9.38 -0.09 -24.15
C VAL A 216 -9.74 -1.03 -25.29
N GLN A 217 -8.91 -2.03 -25.57
CA GLN A 217 -9.07 -2.89 -26.76
C GLN A 217 -10.38 -3.69 -26.76
N GLU A 218 -10.95 -3.96 -25.59
CA GLU A 218 -12.11 -4.83 -25.40
C GLU A 218 -13.06 -4.23 -24.37
N ASN A 219 -14.32 -4.67 -24.39
CA ASN A 219 -15.26 -4.37 -23.32
C ASN A 219 -14.71 -4.88 -21.97
N ILE A 220 -15.02 -4.17 -20.89
CA ILE A 220 -14.62 -4.56 -19.53
C ILE A 220 -15.77 -5.31 -18.87
N HIS A 221 -15.53 -6.53 -18.40
CA HIS A 221 -16.56 -7.36 -17.78
C HIS A 221 -16.73 -7.00 -16.30
N GLY A 222 -17.89 -7.31 -15.71
CA GLY A 222 -18.13 -7.12 -14.26
C GLY A 222 -17.26 -8.00 -13.35
N TYR A 223 -16.43 -8.90 -13.91
CA TYR A 223 -15.46 -9.73 -13.18
C TYR A 223 -14.02 -9.23 -13.33
N THR A 224 -13.82 -8.11 -14.02
CA THR A 224 -12.53 -7.45 -14.06
C THR A 224 -12.18 -6.98 -12.67
N GLN A 225 -10.96 -7.27 -12.23
CA GLN A 225 -10.48 -6.80 -10.95
C GLN A 225 -9.95 -5.40 -11.07
N SER A 226 -10.21 -4.61 -10.03
CA SER A 226 -9.75 -3.24 -9.96
C SER A 226 -9.21 -2.93 -8.58
N CYS A 227 -8.10 -2.19 -8.56
CA CYS A 227 -7.48 -1.70 -7.34
C CYS A 227 -7.14 -0.22 -7.52
N ILE A 228 -7.38 0.59 -6.50
CA ILE A 228 -7.02 2.02 -6.55
C ILE A 228 -5.57 2.17 -6.09
N LEU A 229 -4.75 2.83 -6.90
CA LEU A 229 -3.34 3.08 -6.62
C LEU A 229 -3.16 4.34 -5.77
N PRO A 230 -2.03 4.54 -5.07
CA PRO A 230 -1.81 5.68 -4.17
C PRO A 230 -1.94 7.06 -4.84
N ASP A 231 -1.68 7.14 -6.14
CA ASP A 231 -1.84 8.36 -6.95
C ASP A 231 -3.30 8.60 -7.41
N LYS A 232 -4.24 7.79 -6.90
CA LYS A 232 -5.67 7.74 -7.25
C LYS A 232 -5.96 7.30 -8.69
N SER A 233 -4.98 6.72 -9.38
CA SER A 233 -5.26 5.97 -10.61
C SER A 233 -5.88 4.61 -10.28
N TYR A 234 -6.51 3.99 -11.25
CA TYR A 234 -7.13 2.69 -11.12
C TYR A 234 -6.34 1.66 -11.91
N PHE A 235 -5.86 0.62 -11.26
CA PHE A 235 -5.36 -0.58 -11.93
C PHE A 235 -6.53 -1.49 -12.30
N TYR A 236 -6.45 -2.10 -13.49
CA TYR A 236 -7.41 -3.08 -13.98
C TYR A 236 -6.70 -4.36 -14.45
N PHE A 237 -7.28 -5.50 -14.11
CA PHE A 237 -6.86 -6.82 -14.60
C PHE A 237 -8.05 -7.64 -15.10
N GLY A 238 -7.94 -8.15 -16.34
CA GLY A 238 -8.97 -8.95 -17.02
C GLY A 238 -9.95 -8.11 -17.86
N ASN A 239 -10.64 -8.72 -18.82
CA ASN A 239 -11.56 -8.06 -19.76
C ASN A 239 -12.75 -8.96 -20.19
N ALA A 240 -13.49 -8.55 -21.23
CA ALA A 240 -14.68 -9.22 -21.77
C ALA A 240 -14.47 -10.70 -22.10
N THR A 241 -13.30 -11.06 -22.60
CA THR A 241 -12.87 -12.45 -22.63
C THR A 241 -12.22 -12.75 -21.30
N ILE A 242 -13.02 -13.24 -20.35
CA ILE A 242 -12.55 -13.86 -19.11
C ILE A 242 -11.27 -14.65 -19.46
N ASN A 243 -10.10 -14.21 -18.96
CA ASN A 243 -8.75 -14.74 -19.24
C ASN A 243 -7.81 -14.03 -20.26
N SER A 244 -8.04 -12.81 -20.76
CA SER A 244 -7.04 -12.19 -21.69
C SER A 244 -5.65 -11.92 -21.11
N GLY A 245 -5.51 -11.83 -19.78
CA GLY A 245 -4.31 -11.33 -19.12
C GLY A 245 -4.05 -9.83 -19.33
N LEU A 246 -5.01 -9.09 -19.89
CA LEU A 246 -4.90 -7.65 -20.13
C LEU A 246 -4.83 -6.89 -18.81
N THR A 247 -3.85 -5.99 -18.73
CA THR A 247 -3.54 -5.16 -17.57
C THR A 247 -3.32 -3.72 -18.02
N PHE A 248 -3.91 -2.78 -17.30
CA PHE A 248 -3.75 -1.36 -17.60
C PHE A 248 -4.05 -0.51 -16.37
N THR A 249 -3.64 0.75 -16.41
CA THR A 249 -4.09 1.76 -15.46
C THR A 249 -4.92 2.84 -16.15
N VAL A 250 -5.83 3.46 -15.38
CA VAL A 250 -6.61 4.64 -15.76
C VAL A 250 -6.28 5.75 -14.77
N ASP A 251 -5.65 6.83 -15.24
CA ASP A 251 -5.30 7.95 -14.37
C ASP A 251 -6.48 8.89 -14.10
N LYS A 252 -6.26 9.93 -13.27
CA LYS A 252 -7.26 10.96 -12.96
C LYS A 252 -7.76 11.75 -14.17
N ASN A 253 -6.92 11.89 -15.20
CA ASN A 253 -7.25 12.54 -16.47
C ASN A 253 -7.92 11.55 -17.43
N LYS A 254 -8.20 10.34 -16.96
CA LYS A 254 -8.84 9.25 -17.69
C LYS A 254 -8.00 8.78 -18.88
N THR A 255 -6.69 8.89 -18.75
CA THR A 255 -5.72 8.34 -19.70
C THR A 255 -5.49 6.88 -19.38
N VAL A 256 -5.55 6.03 -20.41
CA VAL A 256 -5.25 4.60 -20.30
C VAL A 256 -3.76 4.38 -20.55
N ARG A 257 -3.08 3.70 -19.61
CA ARG A 257 -1.71 3.21 -19.79
C ARG A 257 -1.71 1.69 -19.76
N LEU A 258 -1.35 1.08 -20.90
CA LEU A 258 -1.17 -0.37 -20.97
C LEU A 258 0.06 -0.81 -20.16
N LEU A 259 -0.07 -1.93 -19.46
CA LEU A 259 1.02 -2.58 -18.75
C LEU A 259 1.40 -3.88 -19.46
N GLN A 260 2.48 -4.53 -19.02
CA GLN A 260 2.81 -5.87 -19.50
C GLN A 260 1.65 -6.82 -19.16
N LYS A 261 1.24 -7.66 -20.12
CA LYS A 261 0.21 -8.69 -19.89
C LYS A 261 0.66 -9.65 -18.77
N ALA A 262 -0.27 -9.94 -17.87
CA ALA A 262 -0.09 -10.99 -16.86
C ALA A 262 -0.40 -12.37 -17.47
N LYS A 263 -0.20 -13.44 -16.69
CA LYS A 263 -0.79 -14.73 -17.05
C LYS A 263 -2.31 -14.61 -17.18
N GLN A 264 -2.85 -15.42 -18.08
CA GLN A 264 -4.28 -15.53 -18.31
C GLN A 264 -4.96 -16.14 -17.07
N GLY A 265 -6.07 -15.54 -16.64
CA GLY A 265 -6.87 -16.06 -15.54
C GLY A 265 -8.10 -15.22 -15.24
N CYS A 266 -8.97 -15.77 -14.40
CA CYS A 266 -10.22 -15.14 -14.03
C CYS A 266 -10.60 -15.37 -12.57
N TYR A 267 -11.48 -14.49 -12.11
CA TYR A 267 -11.96 -14.47 -10.74
C TYR A 267 -10.83 -14.38 -9.69
N ILE A 268 -9.71 -13.81 -10.11
CA ILE A 268 -8.53 -13.47 -9.30
C ILE A 268 -8.89 -12.27 -8.43
N ASP A 269 -8.07 -11.90 -7.45
CA ASP A 269 -8.16 -10.59 -6.82
C ASP A 269 -6.83 -9.83 -6.92
N ALA A 270 -6.91 -8.50 -6.82
CA ALA A 270 -5.79 -7.59 -6.97
C ALA A 270 -5.55 -6.79 -5.69
N ALA A 271 -4.33 -6.83 -5.16
CA ALA A 271 -3.92 -6.05 -4.00
C ALA A 271 -2.65 -5.25 -4.30
N PHE A 272 -2.67 -3.94 -4.07
CA PHE A 272 -1.50 -3.09 -4.23
C PHE A 272 -0.74 -2.92 -2.92
N TYR A 273 0.55 -3.23 -2.90
CA TYR A 273 1.41 -2.97 -1.74
C TYR A 273 2.75 -2.37 -2.14
N LYS A 274 3.07 -1.22 -1.54
CA LYS A 274 4.27 -0.41 -1.82
C LYS A 274 4.36 0.02 -3.28
N ASN A 275 4.94 -0.81 -4.14
CA ASN A 275 5.11 -0.58 -5.57
C ASN A 275 4.86 -1.86 -6.39
N PHE A 276 4.11 -2.80 -5.81
CA PHE A 276 3.79 -4.08 -6.43
C PHE A 276 2.28 -4.27 -6.48
N MET A 277 1.78 -4.72 -7.63
CA MET A 277 0.42 -5.23 -7.74
C MET A 277 0.43 -6.74 -7.62
N TYR A 278 -0.20 -7.29 -6.61
CA TYR A 278 -0.33 -8.73 -6.40
C TYR A 278 -1.60 -9.23 -7.04
N LEU A 279 -1.50 -10.27 -7.86
CA LEU A 279 -2.62 -11.02 -8.40
C LEU A 279 -2.61 -12.40 -7.77
N ILE A 280 -3.61 -12.68 -6.94
CA ILE A 280 -3.68 -13.93 -6.17
C ILE A 280 -5.05 -14.59 -6.29
N GLY A 281 -5.04 -15.90 -6.49
CA GLY A 281 -6.24 -16.74 -6.46
C GLY A 281 -6.87 -16.96 -7.83
N GLY A 282 -8.20 -16.94 -7.90
CA GLY A 282 -8.95 -17.28 -9.11
C GLY A 282 -8.94 -18.75 -9.50
N SER A 283 -9.54 -19.04 -10.65
CA SER A 283 -9.69 -20.41 -11.17
C SER A 283 -8.37 -21.04 -11.63
N THR A 284 -7.37 -20.21 -11.94
CA THR A 284 -6.03 -20.62 -12.38
C THR A 284 -5.01 -20.61 -11.26
N ASN A 285 -5.42 -20.33 -10.01
CA ASN A 285 -4.53 -20.21 -8.85
C ASN A 285 -3.36 -19.25 -9.12
N MET A 286 -3.69 -18.07 -9.61
CA MET A 286 -2.75 -16.98 -9.88
C MET A 286 -1.91 -16.68 -8.65
N ALA A 287 -0.62 -16.47 -8.89
CA ALA A 287 0.38 -16.21 -7.88
C ALA A 287 1.51 -15.38 -8.52
N GLU A 288 1.17 -14.16 -8.91
CA GLU A 288 2.11 -13.23 -9.54
C GLU A 288 2.05 -11.87 -8.88
N ARG A 289 3.16 -11.12 -8.96
CA ARG A 289 3.17 -9.69 -8.66
C ARG A 289 3.77 -8.91 -9.82
N TYR A 290 3.27 -7.71 -10.05
CA TYR A 290 3.81 -6.78 -11.04
C TYR A 290 4.64 -5.72 -10.34
N ASP A 291 5.89 -5.59 -10.75
CA ASP A 291 6.79 -4.53 -10.32
C ASP A 291 6.62 -3.31 -11.24
N PHE A 292 6.06 -2.22 -10.70
CA PHE A 292 5.85 -0.99 -11.48
C PHE A 292 7.16 -0.29 -11.89
N ALA A 293 8.27 -0.50 -11.15
CA ALA A 293 9.56 0.09 -11.49
C ALA A 293 10.23 -0.66 -12.65
N LYS A 294 10.13 -2.00 -12.65
CA LYS A 294 10.68 -2.84 -13.73
C LYS A 294 9.75 -3.02 -14.92
N ASN A 295 8.47 -2.64 -14.77
CA ASN A 295 7.41 -2.92 -15.75
C ASN A 295 7.35 -4.43 -16.09
N SER A 296 7.42 -5.29 -15.06
CA SER A 296 7.47 -6.75 -15.26
C SER A 296 6.68 -7.54 -14.24
N TRP A 297 6.12 -8.69 -14.65
CA TRP A 297 5.55 -9.69 -13.75
C TRP A 297 6.61 -10.63 -13.18
N GLU A 298 6.50 -10.94 -11.90
CA GLU A 298 7.32 -11.89 -11.16
C GLU A 298 6.42 -12.95 -10.50
N SER A 299 6.78 -14.22 -10.60
CA SER A 299 6.10 -15.27 -9.82
C SER A 299 6.39 -15.10 -8.33
N ILE A 300 5.37 -15.29 -7.50
CA ILE A 300 5.52 -15.43 -6.04
C ILE A 300 5.36 -16.91 -5.66
N ALA A 301 5.37 -17.23 -4.37
CA ALA A 301 5.10 -18.58 -3.91
C ALA A 301 3.78 -19.10 -4.49
N PRO A 302 3.71 -20.37 -4.91
CA PRO A 302 2.50 -20.93 -5.46
C PRO A 302 1.42 -21.02 -4.37
N VAL A 303 0.19 -20.71 -4.76
CA VAL A 303 -0.98 -20.97 -3.92
C VAL A 303 -1.04 -22.46 -3.55
N PRO A 304 -1.33 -22.83 -2.27
CA PRO A 304 -1.35 -24.23 -1.85
C PRO A 304 -2.28 -25.10 -2.70
N GLN A 305 -1.85 -26.34 -2.99
CA GLN A 305 -2.62 -27.28 -3.80
C GLN A 305 -3.99 -27.62 -3.16
N GLY A 306 -4.98 -27.90 -4.01
CA GLY A 306 -6.33 -28.29 -3.58
C GLY A 306 -7.24 -27.13 -3.19
N LEU A 307 -6.76 -25.88 -3.28
CA LEU A 307 -7.56 -24.69 -3.06
C LEU A 307 -8.04 -24.14 -4.41
N ASN A 308 -9.35 -24.05 -4.60
CA ASN A 308 -9.95 -23.36 -5.74
C ASN A 308 -10.40 -21.96 -5.29
N PHE A 309 -9.61 -20.95 -5.63
CA PHE A 309 -9.84 -19.56 -5.26
C PHE A 309 -10.73 -18.81 -6.25
N SER A 310 -11.59 -19.49 -7.01
CA SER A 310 -12.55 -18.80 -7.84
C SER A 310 -13.34 -17.76 -7.03
N TYR A 311 -13.46 -16.57 -7.61
CA TYR A 311 -13.99 -15.36 -7.00
C TYR A 311 -13.26 -15.05 -5.70
N SER A 312 -11.94 -14.94 -5.79
CA SER A 312 -11.14 -14.55 -4.65
C SER A 312 -11.46 -13.12 -4.26
N CYS A 313 -11.34 -12.87 -2.97
CA CYS A 313 -11.24 -11.54 -2.42
C CYS A 313 -10.04 -11.51 -1.47
N SER A 314 -9.47 -10.34 -1.31
CA SER A 314 -8.26 -10.11 -0.57
C SER A 314 -8.34 -8.83 0.24
N ALA A 315 -7.58 -8.79 1.31
CA ALA A 315 -7.36 -7.59 2.11
C ALA A 315 -5.87 -7.50 2.40
N LEU A 316 -5.25 -6.38 2.06
CA LEU A 316 -3.87 -6.14 2.44
C LEU A 316 -3.79 -5.90 3.93
N LEU A 317 -2.71 -6.35 4.53
CA LEU A 317 -2.26 -6.02 5.87
C LEU A 317 -0.87 -5.41 5.74
N LYS A 318 -0.34 -4.89 6.84
CA LYS A 318 0.97 -4.24 6.87
C LYS A 318 2.06 -5.02 6.10
N ASP A 319 2.09 -6.35 6.19
CA ASP A 319 3.07 -7.17 5.45
C ASP A 319 2.50 -8.53 5.01
N SER A 320 1.19 -8.60 4.79
CA SER A 320 0.52 -9.83 4.41
C SER A 320 -0.74 -9.55 3.59
N ILE A 321 -1.27 -10.55 2.89
CA ILE A 321 -2.52 -10.44 2.14
C ILE A 321 -3.44 -11.57 2.64
N LEU A 322 -4.56 -11.21 3.26
CA LEU A 322 -5.62 -12.18 3.54
C LEU A 322 -6.33 -12.52 2.25
N ILE A 323 -6.67 -13.79 2.05
CA ILE A 323 -7.30 -14.29 0.83
C ILE A 323 -8.40 -15.25 1.22
N ALA A 324 -9.60 -15.01 0.71
CA ALA A 324 -10.73 -15.93 0.75
C ALA A 324 -11.25 -16.16 -0.67
N GLY A 325 -12.02 -17.24 -0.88
CA GLY A 325 -12.59 -17.58 -2.18
C GLY A 325 -14.00 -18.14 -2.06
N TYR A 326 -14.71 -18.24 -3.19
CA TYR A 326 -16.10 -18.70 -3.22
C TYR A 326 -16.25 -20.12 -2.69
N TYR A 327 -15.44 -21.05 -3.20
CA TYR A 327 -15.52 -22.48 -2.86
C TYR A 327 -14.84 -22.84 -1.53
N LEU A 328 -14.16 -21.89 -0.88
CA LEU A 328 -13.39 -22.16 0.33
C LEU A 328 -14.21 -21.89 1.59
N ASN A 329 -14.12 -22.82 2.52
CA ASN A 329 -14.62 -22.70 3.89
C ASN A 329 -13.54 -22.21 4.88
N LYS A 330 -12.41 -21.74 4.36
CA LYS A 330 -11.29 -21.20 5.15
C LYS A 330 -10.67 -19.99 4.47
N MET A 331 -9.92 -19.22 5.26
CA MET A 331 -9.12 -18.10 4.79
C MET A 331 -7.63 -18.46 4.88
N ILE A 332 -6.84 -18.00 3.92
CA ILE A 332 -5.38 -18.09 3.98
C ILE A 332 -4.78 -16.68 4.04
N CYS A 333 -3.54 -16.62 4.48
CA CYS A 333 -2.76 -15.40 4.59
C CYS A 333 -1.44 -15.60 3.85
N TYR A 334 -1.17 -14.77 2.86
CA TYR A 334 0.11 -14.71 2.16
C TYR A 334 1.03 -13.73 2.88
N SER A 335 2.19 -14.20 3.35
CA SER A 335 3.22 -13.36 3.95
C SER A 335 4.10 -12.76 2.87
N ILE A 336 4.13 -11.42 2.76
CA ILE A 336 4.84 -10.74 1.67
C ILE A 336 6.35 -10.85 1.84
N SER A 337 6.87 -10.65 3.05
CA SER A 337 8.30 -10.76 3.35
C SER A 337 8.81 -12.18 3.30
N GLN A 338 8.02 -13.15 3.75
CA GLN A 338 8.43 -14.56 3.80
C GLN A 338 8.12 -15.31 2.51
N ASN A 339 7.35 -14.71 1.59
CA ASN A 339 6.90 -15.31 0.34
C ASN A 339 6.33 -16.72 0.59
N ASN A 340 5.33 -16.82 1.47
CA ASN A 340 4.70 -18.10 1.80
C ASN A 340 3.23 -17.90 2.21
N TYR A 341 2.49 -19.00 2.35
CA TYR A 341 1.10 -18.99 2.79
C TYR A 341 0.95 -19.71 4.13
N LYS A 342 -0.02 -19.26 4.92
CA LYS A 342 -0.48 -19.95 6.13
C LYS A 342 -2.01 -19.90 6.22
N ASP A 343 -2.60 -20.88 6.88
CA ASP A 343 -4.01 -20.85 7.22
C ASP A 343 -4.28 -19.76 8.28
N VAL A 344 -5.42 -19.07 8.17
CA VAL A 344 -5.92 -18.20 9.23
C VAL A 344 -6.66 -19.08 10.25
N PRO A 345 -6.19 -19.16 11.50
CA PRO A 345 -6.79 -20.05 12.49
C PRO A 345 -8.18 -19.57 12.91
N ASN A 346 -8.98 -20.48 13.45
CA ASN A 346 -10.24 -20.19 14.15
C ASN A 346 -11.31 -19.43 13.35
N LEU A 347 -11.25 -19.47 12.01
CA LEU A 347 -12.26 -18.88 11.14
C LEU A 347 -12.80 -19.93 10.16
N VAL A 348 -14.05 -20.34 10.38
CA VAL A 348 -14.79 -21.20 9.44
C VAL A 348 -15.68 -20.33 8.57
N LEU A 349 -15.40 -20.32 7.27
CA LEU A 349 -16.15 -19.60 6.26
C LEU A 349 -17.25 -20.48 5.65
N ASN A 350 -18.26 -19.83 5.10
CA ASN A 350 -19.27 -20.49 4.28
C ASN A 350 -18.70 -20.77 2.89
N ALA A 351 -18.55 -22.05 2.54
CA ALA A 351 -18.26 -22.43 1.16
C ALA A 351 -19.45 -22.10 0.25
N ASN A 352 -19.18 -21.96 -1.06
CA ASN A 352 -20.15 -21.62 -2.10
C ASN A 352 -20.89 -20.30 -1.86
N CYS A 353 -20.17 -19.32 -1.33
CA CYS A 353 -20.69 -18.00 -1.01
C CYS A 353 -19.77 -16.93 -1.57
N HIS A 354 -20.33 -15.94 -2.26
CA HIS A 354 -19.57 -14.77 -2.70
C HIS A 354 -19.09 -13.97 -1.50
N LYS A 355 -17.80 -13.65 -1.51
CA LYS A 355 -17.14 -12.93 -0.43
C LYS A 355 -16.51 -11.67 -0.97
N PHE A 356 -16.45 -10.63 -0.14
CA PHE A 356 -15.57 -9.50 -0.37
C PHE A 356 -15.02 -9.03 0.98
N MET A 357 -13.82 -8.48 0.94
CA MET A 357 -13.18 -7.92 2.12
C MET A 357 -13.06 -6.42 1.97
N MET A 358 -13.14 -5.75 3.11
CA MET A 358 -13.15 -4.31 3.24
C MET A 358 -12.27 -3.92 4.42
N ARG A 359 -11.68 -2.74 4.37
CA ARG A 359 -10.84 -2.21 5.44
C ARG A 359 -11.28 -0.82 5.86
N GLY A 360 -11.27 -0.56 7.15
CA GLY A 360 -11.59 0.74 7.72
C GLY A 360 -11.42 0.75 9.23
N ASN A 361 -11.02 1.89 9.80
CA ASN A 361 -10.85 2.07 11.25
C ASN A 361 -9.92 1.03 11.92
N ASN A 362 -8.81 0.65 11.28
CA ASN A 362 -7.89 -0.41 11.74
C ASN A 362 -8.57 -1.78 11.93
N ARG A 363 -9.66 -2.00 11.21
CA ARG A 363 -10.42 -3.26 11.17
C ARG A 363 -10.48 -3.79 9.75
N ILE A 364 -10.65 -5.10 9.68
CA ILE A 364 -10.96 -5.83 8.46
C ILE A 364 -12.38 -6.34 8.60
N TYR A 365 -13.16 -6.16 7.55
CA TYR A 365 -14.50 -6.67 7.45
C TYR A 365 -14.54 -7.70 6.33
N LEU A 366 -14.96 -8.92 6.64
CA LEU A 366 -15.28 -9.94 5.66
C LEU A 366 -16.80 -10.01 5.53
N VAL A 367 -17.30 -9.83 4.33
CA VAL A 367 -18.72 -9.96 4.04
C VAL A 367 -18.96 -11.26 3.29
N GLU A 368 -19.79 -12.12 3.87
CA GLU A 368 -20.28 -13.35 3.24
C GLU A 368 -21.71 -13.08 2.74
N LYS A 369 -21.88 -12.91 1.42
CA LYS A 369 -23.17 -12.52 0.84
C LYS A 369 -24.28 -13.52 1.16
N GLY A 370 -25.45 -13.01 1.51
CA GLY A 370 -26.61 -13.77 1.95
C GLY A 370 -26.48 -14.34 3.36
N ASN A 371 -25.42 -13.98 4.10
CA ASN A 371 -25.15 -14.52 5.41
C ASN A 371 -24.79 -13.40 6.39
N ARG A 372 -23.50 -13.16 6.63
CA ARG A 372 -23.01 -12.38 7.78
C ARG A 372 -21.86 -11.46 7.42
N ILE A 373 -21.60 -10.52 8.32
CA ILE A 373 -20.44 -9.63 8.32
C ILE A 373 -19.56 -10.01 9.51
N MET A 374 -18.33 -10.38 9.22
CA MET A 374 -17.31 -10.71 10.22
C MET A 374 -16.32 -9.56 10.32
N GLU A 375 -15.89 -9.21 11.52
CA GLU A 375 -14.90 -8.18 11.80
C GLU A 375 -13.69 -8.79 12.51
N SER A 376 -12.50 -8.30 12.18
CA SER A 376 -11.27 -8.58 12.91
C SER A 376 -10.42 -7.32 13.07
N ALA A 377 -9.50 -7.34 14.05
CA ALA A 377 -8.48 -6.30 14.16
C ALA A 377 -7.44 -6.48 13.06
N GLU A 378 -7.01 -5.39 12.44
CA GLU A 378 -6.04 -5.47 11.33
C GLU A 378 -4.69 -6.06 11.77
N ASN A 379 -4.25 -5.74 12.99
CA ASN A 379 -3.01 -6.24 13.56
C ASN A 379 -3.15 -7.62 14.22
N ASP A 380 -4.37 -8.15 14.33
CA ASP A 380 -4.65 -9.45 14.95
C ASP A 380 -5.85 -10.11 14.28
N TYR A 381 -5.58 -10.75 13.14
CA TYR A 381 -6.56 -11.50 12.37
C TYR A 381 -6.76 -12.94 12.85
N SER A 382 -6.32 -13.27 14.07
CA SER A 382 -6.52 -14.59 14.69
C SER A 382 -7.91 -14.76 15.32
N SER A 383 -8.64 -13.66 15.50
CA SER A 383 -9.97 -13.62 16.11
C SER A 383 -10.94 -12.85 15.23
N TRP A 384 -12.10 -13.46 14.96
CA TRP A 384 -13.15 -12.88 14.12
C TRP A 384 -14.48 -12.88 14.86
N THR A 385 -15.19 -11.77 14.81
CA THR A 385 -16.48 -11.60 15.48
C THR A 385 -17.55 -11.25 14.45
N GLN A 386 -18.71 -11.89 14.51
CA GLN A 386 -19.85 -11.47 13.70
C GLN A 386 -20.39 -10.13 14.23
N VAL A 387 -20.52 -9.15 13.35
CA VAL A 387 -20.92 -7.78 13.71
C VAL A 387 -22.22 -7.33 13.06
N GLY A 388 -22.78 -8.13 12.16
CA GLY A 388 -24.04 -7.84 11.49
C GLY A 388 -24.36 -8.88 10.43
N ASP A 389 -25.52 -8.72 9.80
CA ASP A 389 -25.96 -9.52 8.67
C ASP A 389 -25.66 -8.78 7.37
N CYS A 390 -25.34 -9.52 6.30
CA CYS A 390 -24.91 -8.89 5.05
C CYS A 390 -26.05 -8.14 4.35
N GLY A 391 -27.28 -8.67 4.39
CA GLY A 391 -28.45 -8.11 3.70
C GLY A 391 -28.39 -8.12 2.16
N ILE A 392 -27.22 -8.34 1.55
CA ILE A 392 -27.06 -8.54 0.09
C ILE A 392 -27.36 -10.00 -0.23
N ALA A 393 -28.23 -10.26 -1.21
CA ALA A 393 -28.45 -11.61 -1.71
C ALA A 393 -27.15 -12.25 -2.23
N ASN A 394 -27.01 -13.57 -2.10
CA ASN A 394 -25.85 -14.27 -2.64
C ASN A 394 -25.87 -14.23 -4.17
N GLY A 395 -25.07 -13.35 -4.77
CA GLY A 395 -24.93 -13.21 -6.21
C GLY A 395 -23.83 -12.23 -6.60
N GLY A 396 -23.04 -12.62 -7.61
CA GLY A 396 -22.01 -11.84 -8.30
C GLY A 396 -20.93 -11.19 -7.42
N THR A 397 -20.07 -10.38 -8.03
CA THR A 397 -18.91 -9.74 -7.39
C THR A 397 -19.11 -8.23 -7.23
N LEU A 398 -18.13 -7.57 -6.64
CA LEU A 398 -17.98 -6.13 -6.79
C LEU A 398 -17.46 -5.85 -8.21
N GLN A 399 -17.97 -4.78 -8.82
CA GLN A 399 -17.58 -4.29 -10.14
C GLN A 399 -16.58 -3.12 -10.03
N SER A 400 -16.52 -2.47 -8.87
CA SER A 400 -15.55 -1.42 -8.57
C SER A 400 -14.70 -1.78 -7.37
N SER A 401 -13.52 -1.17 -7.28
CA SER A 401 -12.80 -1.05 -6.02
C SER A 401 -13.66 -0.37 -4.95
N ILE A 402 -13.31 -0.59 -3.69
CA ILE A 402 -13.98 0.03 -2.54
C ILE A 402 -13.33 1.39 -2.25
N VAL A 403 -14.15 2.42 -2.10
CA VAL A 403 -13.73 3.79 -1.76
C VAL A 403 -14.21 4.15 -0.37
N ARG A 404 -13.39 4.85 0.42
CA ARG A 404 -13.80 5.37 1.73
C ARG A 404 -14.29 6.80 1.56
N TYR A 405 -15.43 7.11 2.16
CA TYR A 405 -15.93 8.47 2.20
C TYR A 405 -16.75 8.75 3.44
N LYS A 406 -16.42 9.81 4.19
CA LYS A 406 -17.20 10.31 5.34
C LYS A 406 -17.58 9.19 6.35
N GLY A 407 -16.61 8.34 6.67
CA GLY A 407 -16.80 7.24 7.65
C GLY A 407 -17.57 6.04 7.11
N SER A 408 -17.73 5.91 5.80
CA SER A 408 -18.37 4.77 5.14
C SER A 408 -17.51 4.24 3.99
N LEU A 409 -17.78 3.02 3.56
CA LEU A 409 -17.17 2.39 2.40
C LEU A 409 -18.21 2.26 1.29
N TYR A 410 -17.82 2.55 0.05
CA TYR A 410 -18.69 2.54 -1.12
C TYR A 410 -18.12 1.66 -2.21
N SER A 411 -18.97 0.90 -2.89
CA SER A 411 -18.60 0.10 -4.04
C SER A 411 -19.79 -0.10 -4.97
N ILE A 412 -19.52 -0.39 -6.24
CA ILE A 412 -20.50 -0.79 -7.23
C ILE A 412 -20.58 -2.30 -7.28
N HIS A 413 -21.78 -2.82 -7.16
CA HIS A 413 -22.09 -4.22 -7.33
C HIS A 413 -22.31 -4.56 -8.81
N TYR A 414 -22.15 -5.84 -9.19
CA TYR A 414 -22.21 -6.27 -10.60
C TYR A 414 -23.51 -5.93 -11.34
N ASP A 415 -24.60 -5.70 -10.61
CA ASP A 415 -25.91 -5.27 -11.10
C ASP A 415 -26.04 -3.74 -11.23
N SER A 416 -24.91 -3.02 -11.20
CA SER A 416 -24.84 -1.56 -11.28
C SER A 416 -25.54 -0.83 -10.12
N GLN A 417 -25.60 -1.45 -8.96
CA GLN A 417 -26.09 -0.80 -7.73
C GLN A 417 -24.93 -0.21 -6.92
N LEU A 418 -25.11 1.01 -6.42
CA LEU A 418 -24.20 1.62 -5.46
C LEU A 418 -24.56 1.14 -4.05
N TRP A 419 -23.61 0.49 -3.39
CA TRP A 419 -23.76 0.00 -2.02
C TRP A 419 -22.87 0.79 -1.07
N LYS A 420 -23.34 0.94 0.18
CA LYS A 420 -22.66 1.59 1.29
C LYS A 420 -22.52 0.62 2.45
N PHE A 421 -21.32 0.51 3.00
CA PHE A 421 -21.06 -0.06 4.32
C PHE A 421 -20.71 1.05 5.31
N ASP A 422 -21.56 1.25 6.30
CA ASP A 422 -21.37 2.28 7.31
C ASP A 422 -20.46 1.76 8.44
N LEU A 423 -19.27 2.34 8.63
CA LEU A 423 -18.28 1.81 9.56
C LEU A 423 -18.70 1.92 11.04
N ALA A 424 -19.61 2.83 11.37
CA ALA A 424 -20.06 3.04 12.75
C ALA A 424 -21.15 2.04 13.15
N SER A 425 -22.18 1.91 12.32
CA SER A 425 -23.30 0.98 12.54
C SER A 425 -23.02 -0.44 12.06
N LYS A 426 -21.97 -0.64 11.25
CA LYS A 426 -21.58 -1.92 10.63
C LYS A 426 -22.70 -2.53 9.77
N GLN A 427 -23.51 -1.66 9.16
CA GLN A 427 -24.63 -2.04 8.30
C GLN A 427 -24.30 -1.82 6.83
N ILE A 428 -24.80 -2.72 5.98
CA ILE A 428 -24.76 -2.59 4.52
C ILE A 428 -26.12 -2.09 4.05
N SER A 429 -26.13 -1.12 3.14
CA SER A 429 -27.35 -0.59 2.52
C SER A 429 -27.13 -0.25 1.05
N GLN A 430 -28.16 -0.46 0.24
CA GLN A 430 -28.18 0.03 -1.13
C GLN A 430 -28.46 1.54 -1.11
N VAL A 431 -27.67 2.32 -1.83
CA VAL A 431 -27.82 3.78 -1.93
C VAL A 431 -28.70 4.15 -3.13
N LYS A 432 -28.39 3.61 -4.31
CA LYS A 432 -29.12 3.86 -5.56
C LYS A 432 -28.76 2.86 -6.66
N ASN A 433 -29.60 2.80 -7.69
CA ASN A 433 -29.24 2.22 -8.99
C ASN A 433 -28.45 3.25 -9.81
N VAL A 434 -27.44 2.81 -10.58
CA VAL A 434 -26.51 3.69 -11.33
C VAL A 434 -26.58 3.47 -12.84
#